data_AF-A0A1F5TZS7-F1
#
_entry.id   AF-A0A1F5TZS7-F1
#
_cell.length_a   1.000
_cell.length_b   1.000
_cell.length_c   1.000
_cell.angle_alpha   90.00
_cell.angle_beta   90.00
_cell.angle_gamma   90.00
#
_symmetry.space_group_name_H-M   'P 1'
#
loop_
_entity.id
_entity.type
_entity.pdbx_description
1 polymer ?
#
loop_
_entity_poly.entity_id
_entity_poly.type
_entity_poly.pdbx_seq_one_letter_code
_entity_poly.pdbx_strand_id
1 'polypeptide(L)'
;MINDLIVGLILLICTGVGKVIYDNRMKIIRFLKRSWYYVFPSNFNIAISISFRDGLNSGDYYQEIKNNLLNILSKNNLENVIKIRDLSDVVKFNSKEEAQRYRNEKELDLIIWGSFSVDNLKRNGRNVSKLDLKFTFAHPDDETGNLGKMIHSDIQSNLAIKKYWEVAEENSKQDTEVLSNNMFDCSMYIVALTVKLFGDVSKSTQLFEALYQELERRNDIEFKNRVKPHLLNCYEIVVLNSSFNKNYKQIIEYSEKYLKISPNSPSAIASMAFGRFNIGEKEESKILVEELNKVAPRSPLTLVDTAFFRILEKKYDEALSCYKEVLKVNLLNFTPLSVVEFLSENYKIYKDPALLFGSGIMSLCSGDKELAKKDFQEFIRIANKSEYKEMVDFAKTKI
;
A
#
# COMPACT_ATOMS: atom_id res chain seq x y z
N MET A 1 -22.69 3.59 18.77
CA MET A 1 -22.20 3.11 17.46
C MET A 1 -22.43 1.61 17.23
N ILE A 2 -21.95 0.69 18.09
CA ILE A 2 -22.23 -0.76 17.96
C ILE A 2 -23.72 -1.07 18.14
N ASN A 3 -24.36 -0.46 19.13
CA ASN A 3 -25.80 -0.63 19.36
C ASN A 3 -26.62 -0.05 18.20
N ASP A 4 -26.18 1.04 17.57
CA ASP A 4 -26.93 1.68 16.48
C ASP A 4 -26.86 0.85 15.18
N LEU A 5 -25.75 0.16 14.94
CA LEU A 5 -25.59 -0.73 13.78
C LEU A 5 -26.39 -2.03 13.94
N ILE A 6 -26.41 -2.59 15.16
CA ILE A 6 -27.20 -3.79 15.49
C ILE A 6 -28.71 -3.45 15.47
N VAL A 7 -29.09 -2.30 16.01
CA VAL A 7 -30.48 -1.79 15.97
C VAL A 7 -30.92 -1.50 14.52
N GLY A 8 -30.04 -0.94 13.69
CA GLY A 8 -30.29 -0.73 12.27
C GLY A 8 -30.50 -2.03 11.49
N LEU A 9 -29.73 -3.08 11.79
CA LEU A 9 -29.88 -4.40 11.17
C LEU A 9 -31.17 -5.12 11.62
N ILE A 10 -31.53 -5.01 12.90
CA ILE A 10 -32.75 -5.58 13.46
C ILE A 10 -33.99 -4.87 12.86
N LEU A 11 -33.95 -3.55 12.70
CA LEU A 11 -35.02 -2.77 12.05
C LEU A 11 -35.21 -3.12 10.57
N LEU A 12 -34.13 -3.45 9.85
CA LEU A 12 -34.17 -3.92 8.46
C LEU A 12 -34.78 -5.32 8.30
N ILE A 13 -34.64 -6.19 9.30
CA ILE A 13 -35.23 -7.53 9.30
C ILE A 13 -36.74 -7.47 9.60
N CYS A 14 -37.18 -6.55 10.47
CA CYS A 14 -38.57 -6.43 10.90
C CYS A 14 -39.51 -5.73 9.89
N THR A 15 -38.99 -5.01 8.88
CA THR A 15 -39.79 -4.15 7.98
C THR A 15 -40.13 -4.77 6.60
N GLY A 16 -39.98 -6.08 6.43
CA GLY A 16 -40.37 -6.77 5.19
C GLY A 16 -39.32 -6.74 4.07
N VAL A 17 -38.10 -6.25 4.34
CA VAL A 17 -36.95 -6.26 3.41
C VAL A 17 -36.28 -7.65 3.34
N GLY A 18 -36.81 -8.65 4.06
CA GLY A 18 -36.25 -10.00 4.16
C GLY A 18 -35.98 -10.69 2.83
N LYS A 19 -36.79 -10.44 1.79
CA LYS A 19 -36.56 -10.99 0.44
C LYS A 19 -35.38 -10.32 -0.27
N VAL A 20 -35.25 -9.00 -0.17
CA VAL A 20 -34.12 -8.24 -0.74
C VAL A 20 -32.81 -8.58 -0.02
N ILE A 21 -32.86 -8.73 1.31
CA ILE A 21 -31.72 -9.18 2.11
C ILE A 21 -31.36 -10.61 1.76
N TYR A 22 -32.33 -11.52 1.58
CA TYR A 22 -32.08 -12.90 1.19
C TYR A 22 -31.49 -13.00 -0.23
N ASP A 23 -32.07 -12.30 -1.20
CA ASP A 23 -31.62 -12.31 -2.60
C ASP A 23 -30.26 -11.64 -2.76
N ASN A 24 -29.94 -10.64 -1.93
CA ASN A 24 -28.65 -9.97 -1.90
C ASN A 24 -27.74 -10.44 -0.77
N ARG A 25 -28.07 -11.53 -0.05
CA ARG A 25 -27.34 -11.93 1.17
C ARG A 25 -25.87 -12.15 0.91
N MET A 26 -25.52 -12.72 -0.25
CA MET A 26 -24.13 -12.92 -0.64
C MET A 26 -23.41 -11.61 -0.95
N LYS A 27 -24.09 -10.62 -1.53
CA LYS A 27 -23.54 -9.28 -1.78
C LYS A 27 -23.37 -8.49 -0.48
N ILE A 28 -24.36 -8.58 0.41
CA ILE A 28 -24.33 -7.98 1.75
C ILE A 28 -23.27 -8.64 2.61
N ILE A 29 -23.14 -9.97 2.60
CA ILE A 29 -22.07 -10.69 3.31
C ILE A 29 -20.69 -10.34 2.73
N ARG A 30 -20.54 -10.21 1.40
CA ARG A 30 -19.28 -9.76 0.80
C ARG A 30 -18.96 -8.31 1.17
N PHE A 31 -19.95 -7.42 1.16
CA PHE A 31 -19.81 -6.03 1.58
C PHE A 31 -19.45 -5.94 3.06
N LEU A 32 -20.20 -6.63 3.93
CA LEU A 32 -19.93 -6.73 5.35
C LEU A 32 -18.56 -7.35 5.63
N LYS A 33 -18.15 -8.40 4.91
CA LYS A 33 -16.79 -8.98 5.00
C LYS A 33 -15.71 -7.96 4.60
N ARG A 34 -15.94 -7.23 3.50
CA ARG A 34 -15.04 -6.14 3.06
C ARG A 34 -14.94 -5.05 4.13
N SER A 35 -16.05 -4.72 4.78
CA SER A 35 -16.10 -3.80 5.93
C SER A 35 -15.57 -4.42 7.23
N TRP A 36 -15.60 -5.75 7.39
CA TRP A 36 -15.19 -6.46 8.60
C TRP A 36 -13.68 -6.41 8.79
N TYR A 37 -12.90 -6.44 7.69
CA TYR A 37 -11.46 -6.17 7.69
C TYR A 37 -11.09 -4.78 8.23
N TYR A 38 -11.98 -3.79 8.11
CA TYR A 38 -11.74 -2.43 8.63
C TYR A 38 -12.04 -2.30 10.14
N VAL A 39 -12.81 -3.22 10.73
CA VAL A 39 -13.36 -3.06 12.09
C VAL A 39 -12.77 -4.04 13.10
N PHE A 40 -12.28 -5.21 12.67
CA PHE A 40 -11.73 -6.21 13.59
C PHE A 40 -10.30 -6.67 13.21
N PRO A 41 -9.40 -6.82 14.19
CA PRO A 41 -8.11 -7.45 13.97
C PRO A 41 -8.31 -8.95 13.72
N SER A 42 -8.51 -9.35 12.46
CA SER A 42 -8.37 -10.75 12.06
C SER A 42 -6.89 -11.11 12.00
N ASN A 43 -6.53 -12.25 12.60
CA ASN A 43 -5.24 -12.88 12.35
C ASN A 43 -5.29 -13.50 10.96
N PHE A 44 -4.19 -13.42 10.20
CA PHE A 44 -4.06 -14.13 8.94
C PHE A 44 -3.93 -15.62 9.19
N ASN A 45 -4.86 -16.41 8.67
CA ASN A 45 -4.87 -17.85 8.83
C ASN A 45 -4.16 -18.50 7.65
N ILE A 46 -2.94 -18.95 7.89
CA ILE A 46 -2.16 -19.73 6.94
C ILE A 46 -2.28 -21.20 7.31
N ALA A 47 -2.59 -22.06 6.36
CA ALA A 47 -2.52 -23.50 6.54
C ALA A 47 -1.35 -24.10 5.75
N ILE A 48 -0.68 -25.10 6.34
CA ILE A 48 0.38 -25.88 5.70
C ILE A 48 -0.10 -27.32 5.57
N SER A 49 0.03 -27.90 4.37
CA SER A 49 -0.35 -29.28 4.06
C SER A 49 0.70 -29.88 3.13
N ILE A 50 1.81 -30.34 3.70
CA ILE A 50 2.93 -30.91 2.95
C ILE A 50 2.95 -32.41 3.19
N SER A 51 2.88 -33.20 2.13
CA SER A 51 3.02 -34.65 2.24
C SER A 51 4.50 -35.03 2.39
N PHE A 52 4.81 -35.78 3.43
CA PHE A 52 6.11 -36.40 3.70
C PHE A 52 5.89 -37.84 4.20
N ARG A 53 6.97 -38.56 4.49
CA ARG A 53 6.93 -39.90 5.09
C ARG A 53 7.49 -39.84 6.51
N ASP A 54 6.64 -40.14 7.49
CA ASP A 54 7.06 -40.25 8.89
C ASP A 54 8.14 -41.30 9.09
N GLY A 55 9.14 -40.97 9.91
CA GLY A 55 10.28 -41.84 10.22
C GLY A 55 11.32 -41.94 9.08
N LEU A 56 11.17 -41.14 8.03
CA LEU A 56 12.18 -40.95 6.99
C LEU A 56 12.66 -39.50 6.98
N ASN A 57 13.78 -39.26 6.29
CA ASN A 57 14.43 -37.95 6.20
C ASN A 57 13.46 -36.81 5.81
N SER A 58 12.50 -37.04 4.89
CA SER A 58 11.50 -36.03 4.52
C SER A 58 10.63 -35.54 5.69
N GLY A 59 10.30 -36.40 6.65
CA GLY A 59 9.57 -36.01 7.85
C GLY A 59 10.40 -35.12 8.77
N ASP A 60 11.67 -35.48 9.01
CA ASP A 60 12.58 -34.68 9.81
C ASP A 60 12.84 -33.30 9.19
N TYR A 61 13.05 -33.26 7.86
CA TYR A 61 13.19 -32.00 7.12
C TYR A 61 11.96 -31.11 7.25
N TYR A 62 10.76 -31.69 7.17
CA TYR A 62 9.53 -30.92 7.34
C TYR A 62 9.43 -30.29 8.73
N GLN A 63 9.72 -31.05 9.79
CA GLN A 63 9.67 -30.53 11.16
C GLN A 63 10.69 -29.41 11.37
N GLU A 64 11.91 -29.57 10.84
CA GLU A 64 12.92 -28.52 10.90
C GLU A 64 12.47 -27.26 10.15
N ILE A 65 11.91 -27.41 8.94
CA ILE A 65 11.38 -26.29 8.16
C ILE A 65 10.28 -25.55 8.91
N LYS A 66 9.34 -26.29 9.49
CA LYS A 66 8.23 -25.73 10.27
C LYS A 66 8.73 -24.96 11.49
N ASN A 67 9.68 -25.53 12.24
CA ASN A 67 10.24 -24.89 13.42
C ASN A 67 10.98 -23.60 13.05
N ASN A 68 11.78 -23.64 11.98
CA ASN A 68 12.47 -22.45 11.46
C ASN A 68 11.47 -21.37 11.02
N LEU A 69 10.39 -21.75 10.33
CA LEU A 69 9.33 -20.81 9.94
C LEU A 69 8.67 -20.13 11.16
N LEU A 70 8.32 -20.90 12.19
CA LEU A 70 7.75 -20.35 13.43
C LEU A 70 8.75 -19.42 14.14
N ASN A 71 10.03 -19.78 14.17
CA ASN A 71 11.08 -18.94 14.73
C ASN A 71 11.23 -17.61 13.97
N ILE A 72 11.16 -17.63 12.63
CA ILE A 72 11.20 -16.42 11.80
C ILE A 72 10.00 -15.52 12.12
N LEU A 73 8.80 -16.07 12.29
CA LEU A 73 7.61 -15.30 12.68
C LEU A 73 7.76 -14.67 14.07
N SER A 74 8.25 -15.45 15.05
CA SER A 74 8.52 -14.99 16.42
C SER A 74 9.47 -13.81 16.44
N LYS A 75 10.62 -13.96 15.77
CA LYS A 75 11.66 -12.93 15.67
C LYS A 75 11.15 -11.61 15.09
N ASN A 76 10.18 -11.67 14.19
CA ASN A 76 9.57 -10.51 13.54
C ASN A 76 8.30 -10.00 14.26
N ASN A 77 7.97 -10.54 15.44
CA ASN A 77 6.77 -10.22 16.22
C ASN A 77 5.45 -10.42 15.43
N LEU A 78 5.42 -11.40 14.52
CA LEU A 78 4.28 -11.67 13.64
C LEU A 78 3.31 -12.72 14.20
N GLU A 79 3.59 -13.34 15.35
CA GLU A 79 2.74 -14.39 15.94
C GLU A 79 1.32 -13.91 16.28
N ASN A 80 1.19 -12.63 16.65
CA ASN A 80 -0.10 -11.99 16.95
C ASN A 80 -0.85 -11.51 15.70
N VAL A 81 -0.21 -11.65 14.53
CA VAL A 81 -0.73 -11.20 13.24
C VAL A 81 -1.02 -12.40 12.34
N ILE A 82 -0.22 -13.46 12.42
CA ILE A 82 -0.28 -14.65 11.58
C ILE A 82 -0.49 -15.89 12.45
N LYS A 83 -1.55 -16.63 12.15
CA LYS A 83 -1.83 -17.95 12.71
C LYS A 83 -1.53 -19.03 11.68
N ILE A 84 -0.52 -19.84 11.96
CA ILE A 84 -0.22 -21.04 11.17
C ILE A 84 -0.99 -22.24 11.72
N ARG A 85 -1.65 -22.99 10.84
CA ARG A 85 -2.25 -24.30 11.12
C ARG A 85 -1.54 -25.37 10.30
N ASP A 86 -1.05 -26.40 10.97
CA ASP A 86 -0.51 -27.57 10.28
C ASP A 86 -1.62 -28.58 10.02
N LEU A 87 -1.82 -28.92 8.76
CA LEU A 87 -2.81 -29.87 8.26
C LEU A 87 -2.15 -31.06 7.55
N SER A 88 -0.82 -31.18 7.61
CA SER A 88 -0.05 -32.14 6.80
C SER A 88 -0.44 -33.61 7.04
N ASP A 89 -0.86 -33.93 8.28
CA ASP A 89 -1.32 -35.27 8.66
C ASP A 89 -2.83 -35.48 8.47
N VAL A 90 -3.57 -34.40 8.21
CA VAL A 90 -5.05 -34.38 8.25
C VAL A 90 -5.66 -34.27 6.86
N VAL A 91 -5.10 -33.40 6.02
CA VAL A 91 -5.64 -33.06 4.70
C VAL A 91 -4.52 -33.11 3.69
N LYS A 92 -4.76 -33.75 2.54
CA LYS A 92 -3.86 -33.77 1.39
C LYS A 92 -4.63 -33.26 0.19
N PHE A 93 -4.08 -32.26 -0.48
CA PHE A 93 -4.70 -31.67 -1.66
C PHE A 93 -4.13 -32.27 -2.93
N ASN A 94 -4.99 -32.78 -3.81
CA ASN A 94 -4.59 -33.35 -5.09
C ASN A 94 -4.69 -32.33 -6.24
N SER A 95 -5.48 -31.26 -6.05
CA SER A 95 -5.68 -30.22 -7.06
C SER A 95 -5.80 -28.81 -6.45
N LYS A 96 -5.60 -27.80 -7.28
CA LYS A 96 -5.76 -26.39 -6.89
C LYS A 96 -7.20 -26.09 -6.49
N GLU A 97 -8.18 -26.68 -7.18
CA GLU A 97 -9.61 -26.51 -6.96
C GLU A 97 -10.03 -27.09 -5.61
N GLU A 98 -9.45 -28.24 -5.22
CA GLU A 98 -9.66 -28.83 -3.90
C GLU A 98 -9.15 -27.92 -2.79
N ALA A 99 -7.90 -27.45 -2.89
CA ALA A 99 -7.33 -26.49 -1.96
C ALA A 99 -8.15 -25.19 -1.90
N GLN A 100 -8.65 -24.70 -3.03
CA GLN A 100 -9.44 -23.47 -3.08
C GLN A 100 -10.81 -23.62 -2.41
N ARG A 101 -11.48 -24.76 -2.60
CA ARG A 101 -12.73 -25.07 -1.88
C ARG A 101 -12.50 -25.13 -0.38
N TYR A 102 -11.48 -25.87 0.06
CA TYR A 102 -11.15 -25.98 1.48
C TYR A 102 -10.79 -24.63 2.09
N ARG A 103 -10.00 -23.81 1.39
CA ARG A 103 -9.65 -22.45 1.80
C ARG A 103 -10.91 -21.61 2.06
N ASN A 104 -11.87 -21.67 1.13
CA ASN A 104 -13.14 -20.94 1.26
C ASN A 104 -13.98 -21.45 2.43
N GLU A 105 -14.09 -22.77 2.59
CA GLU A 105 -14.89 -23.40 3.65
C GLU A 105 -14.33 -23.14 5.06
N LYS A 106 -13.00 -23.12 5.20
CA LYS A 106 -12.32 -22.89 6.48
C LYS A 106 -11.91 -21.44 6.72
N GLU A 107 -12.28 -20.55 5.80
CA GLU A 107 -11.96 -19.13 5.84
C GLU A 107 -10.47 -18.85 6.05
N LEU A 108 -9.63 -19.56 5.29
CA LEU A 108 -8.17 -19.40 5.31
C LEU A 108 -7.74 -18.30 4.32
N ASP A 109 -6.66 -17.60 4.64
CA ASP A 109 -6.10 -16.56 3.76
C ASP A 109 -5.15 -17.17 2.73
N LEU A 110 -4.35 -18.16 3.17
CA LEU A 110 -3.37 -18.88 2.37
C LEU A 110 -3.32 -20.35 2.77
N ILE A 111 -3.22 -21.23 1.77
CA ILE A 111 -2.81 -22.62 1.94
C ILE A 111 -1.50 -22.82 1.18
N ILE A 112 -0.49 -23.29 1.90
CA ILE A 112 0.76 -23.81 1.34
C ILE A 112 0.62 -25.33 1.33
N TRP A 113 0.68 -25.93 0.14
CA TRP A 113 0.48 -27.36 0.01
C TRP A 113 1.42 -27.97 -1.01
N GLY A 114 1.69 -29.25 -0.86
CA GLY A 114 2.72 -29.88 -1.68
C GLY A 114 3.15 -31.25 -1.19
N SER A 115 4.29 -31.70 -1.68
CA SER A 115 4.87 -32.97 -1.29
C SER A 115 6.39 -32.99 -1.47
N PHE A 116 7.07 -33.70 -0.59
CA PHE A 116 8.44 -34.14 -0.87
C PHE A 116 8.46 -35.21 -1.95
N SER A 117 9.52 -35.22 -2.75
CA SER A 117 9.86 -36.33 -3.64
C SER A 117 10.15 -37.58 -2.82
N VAL A 118 10.22 -38.73 -3.50
CA VAL A 118 10.56 -40.00 -2.86
C VAL A 118 11.91 -39.90 -2.15
N ASP A 119 11.95 -40.31 -0.88
CA ASP A 119 13.20 -40.41 -0.11
C ASP A 119 14.21 -41.33 -0.80
N ASN A 120 15.51 -41.02 -0.69
CA ASN A 120 16.62 -41.69 -1.38
C ASN A 120 16.70 -41.47 -2.90
N LEU A 121 16.06 -40.42 -3.42
CA LEU A 121 16.33 -39.99 -4.80
C LEU A 121 17.81 -39.61 -4.93
N LYS A 122 18.54 -40.31 -5.79
CA LYS A 122 19.95 -40.01 -6.08
C LYS A 122 20.07 -39.06 -7.26
N ARG A 123 20.67 -37.88 -7.04
CA ARG A 123 21.04 -36.94 -8.09
C ARG A 123 22.54 -36.68 -8.02
N ASN A 124 23.25 -36.98 -9.10
CA ASN A 124 24.72 -36.88 -9.15
C ASN A 124 25.43 -37.60 -7.98
N GLY A 125 24.88 -38.76 -7.55
CA GLY A 125 25.44 -39.56 -6.46
C GLY A 125 25.03 -39.15 -5.04
N ARG A 126 24.26 -38.06 -4.87
CA ARG A 126 23.81 -37.54 -3.57
C ARG A 126 22.35 -37.83 -3.33
N ASN A 127 21.98 -38.12 -2.09
CA ASN A 127 20.59 -38.27 -1.68
C ASN A 127 19.96 -36.87 -1.52
N VAL A 128 18.90 -36.61 -2.28
CA VAL A 128 18.23 -35.31 -2.32
C VAL A 128 16.72 -35.51 -2.19
N SER A 129 16.08 -34.74 -1.32
CA SER A 129 14.62 -34.66 -1.24
C SER A 129 14.16 -33.32 -1.81
N LYS A 130 13.41 -33.34 -2.92
CA LYS A 130 12.85 -32.15 -3.54
C LYS A 130 11.47 -31.85 -2.95
N LEU A 131 11.22 -30.61 -2.57
CA LEU A 131 9.92 -30.13 -2.10
C LEU A 131 9.19 -29.43 -3.25
N ASP A 132 8.05 -29.98 -3.70
CA ASP A 132 7.16 -29.31 -4.66
C ASP A 132 6.07 -28.54 -3.90
N LEU A 133 6.08 -27.21 -3.96
CA LEU A 133 5.13 -26.34 -3.27
C LEU A 133 4.18 -25.62 -4.20
N LYS A 134 2.94 -25.50 -3.74
CA LYS A 134 1.86 -24.75 -4.37
C LYS A 134 1.23 -23.83 -3.32
N PHE A 135 0.76 -22.68 -3.79
CA PHE A 135 0.15 -21.66 -2.96
C PHE A 135 -1.28 -21.40 -3.46
N THR A 136 -2.24 -21.50 -2.56
CA THR A 136 -3.65 -21.21 -2.83
C THR A 136 -4.12 -20.10 -1.90
N PHE A 137 -4.40 -18.91 -2.44
CA PHE A 137 -4.65 -17.69 -1.66
C PHE A 137 -5.90 -16.94 -2.12
N ALA A 138 -6.53 -16.20 -1.21
CA ALA A 138 -7.68 -15.36 -1.52
C ALA A 138 -7.27 -14.11 -2.32
N HIS A 139 -8.10 -13.69 -3.28
CA HIS A 139 -7.93 -12.42 -3.96
C HIS A 139 -9.30 -11.80 -4.26
N PRO A 140 -9.42 -10.47 -4.30
CA PRO A 140 -10.59 -9.84 -4.88
C PRO A 140 -10.57 -10.14 -6.38
N ASP A 141 -11.67 -10.66 -6.89
CA ASP A 141 -11.86 -10.82 -8.33
C ASP A 141 -12.96 -9.88 -8.79
N ASP A 142 -12.81 -9.35 -10.00
CA ASP A 142 -13.85 -8.59 -10.66
C ASP A 142 -14.82 -9.55 -11.39
N GLU A 143 -15.93 -9.03 -11.93
CA GLU A 143 -16.92 -9.87 -12.63
C GLU A 143 -16.33 -10.64 -13.82
N THR A 144 -15.20 -10.14 -14.37
CA THR A 144 -14.50 -10.74 -15.52
C THR A 144 -13.40 -11.74 -15.14
N GLY A 145 -13.02 -11.82 -13.87
CA GLY A 145 -11.95 -12.69 -13.39
C GLY A 145 -10.53 -12.22 -13.76
N ASN A 146 -10.39 -11.01 -14.29
CA ASN A 146 -9.13 -10.51 -14.85
C ASN A 146 -8.18 -10.03 -13.74
N LEU A 147 -8.73 -9.41 -12.70
CA LEU A 147 -7.92 -8.97 -11.55
C LEU A 147 -7.23 -10.16 -10.89
N GLY A 148 -7.95 -11.27 -10.68
CA GLY A 148 -7.41 -12.50 -10.15
C GLY A 148 -6.28 -13.09 -10.99
N LYS A 149 -6.39 -13.05 -12.32
CA LYS A 149 -5.33 -13.50 -13.25
C LYS A 149 -4.08 -12.63 -13.15
N MET A 150 -4.24 -11.31 -13.10
CA MET A 150 -3.11 -10.39 -12.96
C MET A 150 -2.36 -10.61 -11.64
N ILE A 151 -3.09 -10.76 -10.53
CA ILE A 151 -2.51 -11.05 -9.22
C ILE A 151 -1.77 -12.38 -9.21
N HIS A 152 -2.37 -13.42 -9.81
CA HIS A 152 -1.71 -14.72 -9.95
C HIS A 152 -0.43 -14.62 -10.76
N SER A 153 -0.45 -13.89 -11.89
CA SER A 153 0.73 -13.70 -12.73
C SER A 153 1.84 -12.96 -11.99
N ASP A 154 1.51 -11.89 -11.25
CA ASP A 154 2.47 -11.15 -10.44
C ASP A 154 3.11 -12.08 -9.40
N ILE A 155 2.30 -12.75 -8.57
CA ILE A 155 2.77 -13.67 -7.55
C ILE A 155 3.65 -14.75 -8.18
N GLN A 156 3.18 -15.45 -9.20
CA GLN A 156 3.94 -16.54 -9.84
C GLN A 156 5.29 -16.06 -10.37
N SER A 157 5.33 -14.89 -11.02
CA SER A 157 6.59 -14.33 -11.54
C SER A 157 7.59 -14.00 -10.43
N ASN A 158 7.11 -13.53 -9.29
CA ASN A 158 7.95 -13.20 -8.14
C ASN A 158 8.38 -14.47 -7.37
N LEU A 159 7.49 -15.44 -7.19
CA LEU A 159 7.83 -16.71 -6.53
C LEU A 159 8.86 -17.52 -7.33
N ALA A 160 8.83 -17.44 -8.67
CA ALA A 160 9.78 -18.14 -9.54
C ALA A 160 11.24 -17.73 -9.35
N ILE A 161 11.50 -16.58 -8.70
CA ILE A 161 12.85 -16.14 -8.32
C ILE A 161 13.45 -17.07 -7.25
N LYS A 162 12.60 -17.66 -6.39
CA LYS A 162 13.01 -18.64 -5.40
C LYS A 162 13.18 -20.00 -6.07
N LYS A 163 14.41 -20.28 -6.54
CA LYS A 163 14.73 -21.46 -7.37
C LYS A 163 15.07 -22.71 -6.55
N TYR A 164 15.42 -22.57 -5.28
CA TYR A 164 15.94 -23.66 -4.46
C TYR A 164 14.87 -24.26 -3.54
N TRP A 165 14.50 -25.51 -3.84
CA TRP A 165 13.49 -26.30 -3.13
C TRP A 165 13.94 -27.74 -2.95
N GLU A 166 15.24 -27.94 -2.71
CA GLU A 166 15.84 -29.26 -2.55
C GLU A 166 16.58 -29.33 -1.21
N VAL A 167 16.59 -30.50 -0.59
CA VAL A 167 17.36 -30.79 0.63
C VAL A 167 18.33 -31.92 0.30
N ALA A 168 19.62 -31.61 0.24
CA ALA A 168 20.67 -32.62 0.18
C ALA A 168 20.96 -33.12 1.60
N GLU A 169 21.00 -34.43 1.78
CA GLU A 169 21.15 -35.04 3.12
C GLU A 169 22.41 -34.55 3.86
N GLU A 170 23.50 -34.36 3.12
CA GLU A 170 24.79 -33.83 3.62
C GLU A 170 24.75 -32.36 4.07
N ASN A 171 23.79 -31.57 3.58
CA ASN A 171 23.63 -30.14 3.89
C ASN A 171 22.26 -29.83 4.48
N SER A 172 21.57 -30.84 5.03
CA SER A 172 20.16 -30.79 5.38
C SER A 172 19.79 -29.57 6.23
N LYS A 173 20.57 -29.28 7.28
CA LYS A 173 20.37 -28.11 8.15
C LYS A 173 20.37 -26.77 7.41
N GLN A 174 21.32 -26.57 6.48
CA GLN A 174 21.41 -25.32 5.72
C GLN A 174 20.27 -25.25 4.69
N ASP A 175 19.97 -26.36 4.04
CA ASP A 175 18.92 -26.43 3.04
C ASP A 175 17.54 -26.22 3.63
N THR A 176 17.24 -26.82 4.79
CA THR A 176 15.97 -26.60 5.50
C THR A 176 15.82 -25.16 5.97
N GLU A 177 16.90 -24.48 6.39
CA GLU A 177 16.90 -23.04 6.67
C GLU A 177 16.54 -22.23 5.41
N VAL A 178 17.17 -22.52 4.26
CA VAL A 178 16.87 -21.85 2.98
C VAL A 178 15.42 -22.07 2.56
N LEU A 179 14.91 -23.30 2.65
CA LEU A 179 13.53 -23.63 2.30
C LEU A 179 12.54 -22.90 3.22
N SER A 180 12.83 -22.82 4.52
CA SER A 180 12.03 -22.07 5.49
C SER A 180 11.97 -20.58 5.16
N ASN A 181 13.11 -19.99 4.84
CA ASN A 181 13.21 -18.60 4.41
C ASN A 181 12.40 -18.36 3.13
N ASN A 182 12.51 -19.25 2.13
CA ASN A 182 11.74 -19.15 0.90
C ASN A 182 10.23 -19.30 1.15
N MET A 183 9.82 -20.23 2.02
CA MET A 183 8.41 -20.38 2.41
C MET A 183 7.88 -19.13 3.09
N PHE A 184 8.65 -18.55 4.03
CA PHE A 184 8.30 -17.28 4.68
C PHE A 184 8.14 -16.16 3.65
N ASP A 185 9.12 -15.98 2.77
CA ASP A 185 9.14 -14.91 1.78
C ASP A 185 7.94 -14.96 0.84
N CYS A 186 7.67 -16.13 0.26
CA CYS A 186 6.54 -16.36 -0.62
C CYS A 186 5.21 -16.09 0.12
N SER A 187 5.07 -16.60 1.34
CA SER A 187 3.84 -16.48 2.12
C SER A 187 3.56 -15.04 2.52
N MET A 188 4.58 -14.33 3.01
CA MET A 188 4.49 -12.94 3.41
C MET A 188 4.17 -12.05 2.22
N TYR A 189 4.82 -12.27 1.08
CA TYR A 189 4.53 -11.53 -0.15
C TYR A 189 3.06 -11.69 -0.57
N ILE A 190 2.58 -12.94 -0.63
CA ILE A 190 1.21 -13.27 -1.02
C ILE A 190 0.20 -12.64 -0.06
N VAL A 191 0.38 -12.83 1.25
CA VAL A 191 -0.56 -12.31 2.25
C VAL A 191 -0.53 -10.78 2.24
N ALA A 192 0.64 -10.14 2.24
CA ALA A 192 0.75 -8.69 2.21
C ALA A 192 0.07 -8.09 0.97
N LEU A 193 0.25 -8.70 -0.20
CA LEU A 193 -0.37 -8.24 -1.44
C LEU A 193 -1.89 -8.41 -1.42
N THR A 194 -2.39 -9.58 -1.01
CA THR A 194 -3.83 -9.86 -1.00
C THR A 194 -4.56 -8.97 0.02
N VAL A 195 -3.98 -8.78 1.19
CA VAL A 195 -4.48 -7.87 2.24
C VAL A 195 -4.55 -6.42 1.75
N LYS A 196 -3.52 -5.96 1.03
CA LYS A 196 -3.53 -4.64 0.38
C LYS A 196 -4.74 -4.48 -0.54
N LEU A 197 -4.99 -5.50 -1.37
CA LEU A 197 -6.05 -5.50 -2.37
C LEU A 197 -7.44 -5.59 -1.74
N PHE A 198 -7.57 -6.21 -0.56
CA PHE A 198 -8.80 -6.16 0.24
C PHE A 198 -9.00 -4.83 0.96
N GLY A 199 -7.98 -3.96 1.01
CA GLY A 199 -8.05 -2.57 1.47
C GLY A 199 -7.43 -2.32 2.84
N ASP A 200 -6.90 -3.33 3.52
CA ASP A 200 -6.22 -3.16 4.81
C ASP A 200 -4.74 -2.80 4.59
N VAL A 201 -4.53 -1.57 4.16
CA VAL A 201 -3.21 -1.05 3.80
C VAL A 201 -2.28 -1.02 5.01
N SER A 202 -2.79 -0.76 6.22
CA SER A 202 -1.99 -0.72 7.44
C SER A 202 -1.33 -2.06 7.73
N LYS A 203 -2.11 -3.16 7.75
CA LYS A 203 -1.54 -4.50 7.95
C LYS A 203 -0.64 -4.92 6.80
N SER A 204 -1.02 -4.64 5.56
CA SER A 204 -0.17 -4.91 4.40
C SER A 204 1.19 -4.20 4.51
N THR A 205 1.19 -2.96 4.98
CA THR A 205 2.42 -2.18 5.21
C THR A 205 3.31 -2.86 6.25
N GLN A 206 2.75 -3.27 7.39
CA GLN A 206 3.49 -3.99 8.43
C GLN A 206 4.12 -5.29 7.89
N LEU A 207 3.38 -6.06 7.11
CA LEU A 207 3.87 -7.31 6.53
C LEU A 207 4.99 -7.07 5.51
N PHE A 208 4.83 -6.08 4.63
CA PHE A 208 5.88 -5.72 3.66
C PHE A 208 7.12 -5.11 4.35
N GLU A 209 6.97 -4.34 5.42
CA GLU A 209 8.10 -3.84 6.22
C GLU A 209 8.90 -5.00 6.83
N ALA A 210 8.21 -5.95 7.48
CA ALA A 210 8.86 -7.12 8.07
C ALA A 210 9.59 -7.96 7.00
N LEU A 211 8.94 -8.22 5.87
CA LEU A 211 9.54 -8.93 4.75
C LEU A 211 10.76 -8.18 4.18
N TYR A 212 10.65 -6.88 3.95
CA TYR A 212 11.73 -6.06 3.40
C TYR A 212 12.96 -6.05 4.31
N GLN A 213 12.75 -5.89 5.63
CA GLN A 213 13.84 -5.90 6.61
C GLN A 213 14.54 -7.26 6.70
N GLU A 214 13.78 -8.36 6.67
CA GLU A 214 14.35 -9.70 6.72
C GLU A 214 15.16 -10.03 5.44
N LEU A 215 14.68 -9.58 4.27
CA LEU A 215 15.43 -9.70 3.02
C LEU A 215 16.70 -8.86 3.02
N GLU A 216 16.67 -7.64 3.58
CA GLU A 216 17.86 -6.81 3.79
C GLU A 216 18.88 -7.54 4.67
N ARG A 217 18.44 -8.07 5.82
CA ARG A 217 19.30 -8.79 6.77
C ARG A 217 19.98 -10.01 6.15
N ARG A 218 19.30 -10.71 5.25
CA ARG A 218 19.82 -11.89 4.53
C ARG A 218 20.55 -11.53 3.23
N ASN A 219 20.66 -10.25 2.87
CA ASN A 219 21.22 -9.77 1.61
C ASN A 219 20.54 -10.37 0.35
N ASP A 220 19.24 -10.66 0.41
CA ASP A 220 18.47 -11.13 -0.74
C ASP A 220 18.01 -9.95 -1.60
N ILE A 221 18.94 -9.42 -2.38
CA ILE A 221 18.74 -8.22 -3.20
C ILE A 221 17.67 -8.45 -4.28
N GLU A 222 17.63 -9.63 -4.89
CA GLU A 222 16.75 -9.92 -6.02
C GLU A 222 15.29 -9.90 -5.58
N PHE A 223 14.93 -10.60 -4.50
CA PHE A 223 13.55 -10.62 -4.02
C PHE A 223 13.17 -9.31 -3.31
N LYS A 224 14.11 -8.66 -2.61
CA LYS A 224 13.90 -7.32 -2.01
C LYS A 224 13.47 -6.29 -3.05
N ASN A 225 14.06 -6.33 -4.25
CA ASN A 225 13.69 -5.43 -5.34
C ASN A 225 12.27 -5.67 -5.88
N ARG A 226 11.69 -6.86 -5.66
CA ARG A 226 10.27 -7.15 -5.98
C ARG A 226 9.32 -6.65 -4.92
N VAL A 227 9.74 -6.70 -3.65
CA VAL A 227 8.97 -6.18 -2.52
C VAL A 227 8.93 -4.65 -2.51
N LYS A 228 10.04 -4.00 -2.87
CA LYS A 228 10.22 -2.54 -2.80
C LYS A 228 9.07 -1.72 -3.41
N PRO A 229 8.63 -1.96 -4.67
CA PRO A 229 7.54 -1.16 -5.26
C PRO A 229 6.23 -1.29 -4.50
N HIS A 230 5.92 -2.46 -3.95
CA HIS A 230 4.70 -2.67 -3.18
C HIS A 230 4.74 -1.99 -1.82
N LEU A 231 5.89 -2.01 -1.14
CA LEU A 231 6.09 -1.31 0.12
C LEU A 231 6.01 0.22 -0.07
N LEU A 232 6.66 0.77 -1.09
CA LEU A 232 6.56 2.21 -1.42
C LEU A 232 5.13 2.62 -1.75
N ASN A 233 4.40 1.79 -2.51
CA ASN A 233 3.00 2.01 -2.80
C ASN A 233 2.11 1.98 -1.54
N CYS A 234 2.40 1.08 -0.59
CA CYS A 234 1.73 1.08 0.71
C CYS A 234 1.95 2.41 1.46
N TYR A 235 3.19 2.91 1.50
CA TYR A 235 3.50 4.20 2.12
C TYR A 235 2.75 5.37 1.46
N GLU A 236 2.70 5.41 0.12
CA GLU A 236 1.92 6.42 -0.62
C GLU A 236 0.44 6.40 -0.25
N ILE A 237 -0.16 5.22 -0.16
CA ILE A 237 -1.58 5.10 0.19
C ILE A 237 -1.81 5.52 1.65
N VAL A 238 -0.90 5.17 2.58
CA VAL A 238 -0.98 5.65 3.97
C VAL A 238 -0.90 7.17 4.02
N VAL A 239 0.09 7.79 3.36
CA VAL A 239 0.25 9.25 3.29
C VAL A 239 -1.01 9.93 2.73
N LEU A 240 -1.58 9.39 1.65
CA LEU A 240 -2.80 9.92 1.05
C LEU A 240 -3.99 9.83 2.02
N ASN A 241 -4.20 8.69 2.66
CA ASN A 241 -5.25 8.51 3.66
C ASN A 241 -5.05 9.43 4.88
N SER A 242 -3.82 9.61 5.34
CA SER A 242 -3.49 10.53 6.43
C SER A 242 -3.74 11.99 6.03
N SER A 243 -3.58 12.34 4.75
CA SER A 243 -3.87 13.68 4.23
C SER A 243 -5.36 14.00 4.31
N PHE A 244 -6.23 13.06 3.88
CA PHE A 244 -7.68 13.21 4.02
C PHE A 244 -8.14 13.33 5.48
N ASN A 245 -7.48 12.61 6.39
CA ASN A 245 -7.80 12.64 7.82
C ASN A 245 -7.05 13.73 8.60
N LYS A 246 -6.27 14.59 7.91
CA LYS A 246 -5.43 15.63 8.52
C LYS A 246 -4.47 15.10 9.61
N ASN A 247 -4.02 13.84 9.49
CA ASN A 247 -3.05 13.23 10.40
C ASN A 247 -1.62 13.54 9.94
N TYR A 248 -1.18 14.77 10.16
CA TYR A 248 0.09 15.27 9.65
C TYR A 248 1.33 14.56 10.23
N LYS A 249 1.25 14.06 11.47
CA LYS A 249 2.34 13.27 12.08
C LYS A 249 2.59 11.98 11.30
N GLN A 250 1.52 11.29 10.90
CA GLN A 250 1.61 10.07 10.11
C GLN A 250 2.11 10.36 8.68
N ILE A 251 1.72 11.49 8.08
CA ILE A 251 2.28 11.93 6.79
C ILE A 251 3.80 12.04 6.88
N ILE A 252 4.32 12.71 7.92
CA ILE A 252 5.76 12.90 8.11
C ILE A 252 6.45 11.53 8.31
N GLU A 253 5.95 10.71 9.22
CA GLU A 253 6.54 9.39 9.53
C GLU A 253 6.67 8.51 8.30
N TYR A 254 5.59 8.38 7.52
CA TYR A 254 5.58 7.50 6.34
C TYR A 254 6.34 8.11 5.16
N SER A 255 6.41 9.43 5.04
CA SER A 255 7.27 10.09 4.07
C SER A 255 8.76 9.86 4.39
N GLU A 256 9.14 9.93 5.67
CA GLU A 256 10.51 9.61 6.11
C GLU A 256 10.87 8.15 5.83
N LYS A 257 9.96 7.22 6.10
CA LYS A 257 10.13 5.79 5.76
C LYS A 257 10.29 5.60 4.25
N TYR A 258 9.51 6.29 3.43
CA TYR A 258 9.64 6.26 1.96
C TYR A 258 11.03 6.74 1.54
N LEU A 259 11.49 7.89 2.04
CA LEU A 259 12.76 8.50 1.67
C LEU A 259 13.97 7.67 2.08
N LYS A 260 13.87 6.86 3.16
CA LYS A 260 14.91 5.87 3.51
C LYS A 260 15.10 4.80 2.43
N ILE A 261 14.05 4.40 1.72
CA ILE A 261 14.09 3.34 0.70
C ILE A 261 14.32 3.92 -0.70
N SER A 262 13.78 5.09 -0.97
CA SER A 262 13.92 5.82 -2.23
C SER A 262 14.27 7.28 -1.95
N PRO A 263 15.57 7.56 -1.70
CA PRO A 263 16.04 8.94 -1.53
C PRO A 263 15.67 9.79 -2.75
N ASN A 264 15.42 11.08 -2.54
CA ASN A 264 15.06 12.03 -3.59
C ASN A 264 13.72 11.72 -4.30
N SER A 265 12.77 11.05 -3.64
CA SER A 265 11.42 10.90 -4.20
C SER A 265 10.66 12.24 -4.13
N PRO A 266 10.28 12.86 -5.26
CA PRO A 266 9.61 14.16 -5.24
C PRO A 266 8.28 14.13 -4.48
N SER A 267 7.49 13.06 -4.62
CA SER A 267 6.21 12.91 -3.93
C SER A 267 6.37 12.80 -2.42
N ALA A 268 7.39 12.08 -1.95
CA ALA A 268 7.65 11.92 -0.53
C ALA A 268 8.24 13.19 0.10
N ILE A 269 9.13 13.91 -0.59
CA ILE A 269 9.65 15.21 -0.11
C ILE A 269 8.49 16.22 -0.01
N ALA A 270 7.66 16.34 -1.04
CA ALA A 270 6.49 17.24 -1.04
C ALA A 270 5.52 16.89 0.09
N SER A 271 5.21 15.61 0.28
CA SER A 271 4.32 15.14 1.36
C SER A 271 4.90 15.46 2.74
N MET A 272 6.20 15.27 2.94
CA MET A 272 6.88 15.61 4.18
C MET A 272 6.86 17.12 4.44
N ALA A 273 7.10 17.94 3.40
CA ALA A 273 7.02 19.40 3.49
C ALA A 273 5.61 19.84 3.89
N PHE A 274 4.58 19.29 3.24
CA PHE A 274 3.18 19.52 3.58
C PHE A 274 2.86 19.14 5.03
N GLY A 275 3.30 17.96 5.49
CA GLY A 275 3.11 17.51 6.86
C GLY A 275 3.75 18.46 7.88
N ARG A 276 5.02 18.84 7.67
CA ARG A 276 5.76 19.75 8.55
C ARG A 276 5.13 21.14 8.63
N PHE A 277 4.71 21.69 7.49
CA PHE A 277 4.02 22.98 7.46
C PHE A 277 2.78 22.98 8.35
N ASN A 278 1.95 21.94 8.25
CA ASN A 278 0.68 21.86 8.97
C ASN A 278 0.84 21.61 10.48
N ILE A 279 1.99 21.12 10.94
CA ILE A 279 2.30 21.03 12.39
C ILE A 279 3.03 22.28 12.92
N GLY A 280 3.24 23.30 12.08
CA GLY A 280 3.86 24.57 12.45
C GLY A 280 5.37 24.67 12.20
N GLU A 281 6.00 23.62 11.68
CA GLU A 281 7.43 23.56 11.32
C GLU A 281 7.66 24.17 9.92
N LYS A 282 7.46 25.49 9.82
CA LYS A 282 7.44 26.20 8.53
C LYS A 282 8.83 26.29 7.88
N GLU A 283 9.88 26.50 8.66
CA GLU A 283 11.24 26.61 8.14
C GLU A 283 11.75 25.27 7.62
N GLU A 284 11.49 24.18 8.34
CA GLU A 284 11.81 22.82 7.92
C GLU A 284 11.04 22.44 6.64
N SER A 285 9.76 22.82 6.58
CA SER A 285 8.95 22.64 5.36
C SER A 285 9.55 23.39 4.17
N LYS A 286 9.97 24.64 4.36
CA LYS A 286 10.61 25.44 3.31
C LYS A 286 11.92 24.79 2.82
N ILE A 287 12.76 24.30 3.73
CA ILE A 287 13.99 23.58 3.36
C ILE A 287 13.68 22.37 2.48
N LEU A 288 12.63 21.61 2.82
CA LEU A 288 12.18 20.48 1.99
C LEU A 288 11.67 20.92 0.63
N VAL A 289 10.97 22.06 0.51
CA VAL A 289 10.56 22.62 -0.79
C VAL A 289 11.78 23.05 -1.62
N GLU A 290 12.80 23.62 -1.00
CA GLU A 290 14.06 23.96 -1.68
C GLU A 290 14.81 22.69 -2.14
N GLU A 291 14.77 21.60 -1.37
CA GLU A 291 15.28 20.30 -1.77
C GLU A 291 14.48 19.72 -2.95
N LEU A 292 13.15 19.76 -2.86
CA LEU A 292 12.24 19.34 -3.92
C LEU A 292 12.52 20.09 -5.23
N ASN A 293 12.86 21.38 -5.14
CA ASN A 293 13.24 22.18 -6.30
C ASN A 293 14.59 21.78 -6.91
N LYS A 294 15.53 21.24 -6.14
CA LYS A 294 16.78 20.68 -6.68
C LYS A 294 16.55 19.35 -7.39
N VAL A 295 15.64 18.53 -6.87
CA VAL A 295 15.35 17.19 -7.39
C VAL A 295 14.43 17.22 -8.61
N ALA A 296 13.40 18.07 -8.59
CA ALA A 296 12.34 18.09 -9.59
C ALA A 296 11.86 19.53 -9.95
N PRO A 297 12.75 20.43 -10.40
CA PRO A 297 12.51 21.89 -10.50
C PRO A 297 11.28 22.33 -11.32
N ARG A 298 10.81 21.48 -12.24
CA ARG A 298 9.67 21.77 -13.13
C ARG A 298 8.47 20.86 -12.91
N SER A 299 8.47 20.10 -11.82
CA SER A 299 7.30 19.29 -11.48
C SER A 299 6.16 20.20 -11.01
N PRO A 300 4.89 19.86 -11.30
CA PRO A 300 3.73 20.62 -10.81
C PRO A 300 3.75 20.81 -9.28
N LEU A 301 4.13 19.77 -8.53
CA LEU A 301 4.26 19.82 -7.06
C LEU A 301 5.27 20.89 -6.64
N THR A 302 6.48 20.83 -7.19
CA THR A 302 7.55 21.79 -6.89
C THR A 302 7.13 23.22 -7.16
N LEU A 303 6.50 23.46 -8.32
CA LEU A 303 6.10 24.81 -8.72
C LEU A 303 5.02 25.37 -7.78
N VAL A 304 4.04 24.55 -7.40
CA VAL A 304 2.98 24.95 -6.47
C VAL A 304 3.53 25.20 -5.07
N ASP A 305 4.34 24.29 -4.53
CA ASP A 305 4.91 24.43 -3.18
C ASP A 305 5.84 25.65 -3.12
N THR A 306 6.64 25.88 -4.16
CA THR A 306 7.48 27.08 -4.29
C THR A 306 6.62 28.34 -4.35
N ALA A 307 5.55 28.36 -5.18
CA ALA A 307 4.65 29.50 -5.29
C ALA A 307 4.02 29.86 -3.93
N PHE A 308 3.61 28.84 -3.17
CA PHE A 308 3.04 29.03 -1.85
C PHE A 308 4.00 29.72 -0.88
N PHE A 309 5.25 29.24 -0.77
CA PHE A 309 6.24 29.89 0.07
C PHE A 309 6.62 31.29 -0.42
N ARG A 310 6.64 31.52 -1.74
CA ARG A 310 6.85 32.86 -2.31
C ARG A 310 5.72 33.83 -1.96
N ILE A 311 4.47 33.36 -1.89
CA ILE A 311 3.35 34.17 -1.37
C ILE A 311 3.58 34.53 0.10
N LEU A 312 3.94 33.56 0.95
CA LEU A 312 4.22 33.84 2.36
C LEU A 312 5.37 34.85 2.57
N GLU A 313 6.33 34.87 1.64
CA GLU A 313 7.43 35.83 1.61
C GLU A 313 7.09 37.16 0.92
N LYS A 314 5.85 37.36 0.45
CA LYS A 314 5.37 38.52 -0.33
C LYS A 314 6.13 38.75 -1.65
N LYS A 315 6.68 37.69 -2.23
CA LYS A 315 7.36 37.68 -3.54
C LYS A 315 6.38 37.28 -4.63
N TYR A 316 5.39 38.12 -4.89
CA TYR A 316 4.28 37.76 -5.77
C TYR A 316 4.73 37.56 -7.23
N ASP A 317 5.69 38.33 -7.74
CA ASP A 317 6.19 38.13 -9.12
C ASP A 317 6.80 36.73 -9.31
N GLU A 318 7.53 36.23 -8.31
CA GLU A 318 8.08 34.88 -8.30
C GLU A 318 6.98 33.81 -8.21
N ALA A 319 5.96 34.04 -7.37
CA ALA A 319 4.82 33.14 -7.26
C ALA A 319 4.01 33.08 -8.57
N LEU A 320 3.79 34.22 -9.23
CA LEU A 320 3.15 34.30 -10.54
C LEU A 320 3.94 33.54 -11.60
N SER A 321 5.27 33.67 -11.59
CA SER A 321 6.14 32.92 -12.50
C SER A 321 5.95 31.40 -12.32
N CYS A 322 5.88 30.93 -11.08
CA CYS A 322 5.64 29.51 -10.80
C CYS A 322 4.28 29.05 -11.34
N TYR A 323 3.20 29.79 -11.09
CA TYR A 323 1.86 29.44 -11.60
C TYR A 323 1.77 29.49 -13.14
N LYS A 324 2.48 30.41 -13.79
CA LYS A 324 2.58 30.44 -15.26
C LYS A 324 3.26 29.18 -15.80
N GLU A 325 4.26 28.65 -15.10
CA GLU A 325 4.92 27.39 -15.47
C GLU A 325 4.02 26.17 -15.22
N VAL A 326 3.22 26.15 -14.14
CA VAL A 326 2.24 25.07 -13.87
C VAL A 326 1.29 24.87 -15.06
N LEU A 327 0.83 25.96 -15.67
CA LEU A 327 -0.06 25.92 -16.83
C LEU A 327 0.58 25.36 -18.11
N LYS A 328 1.91 25.21 -18.15
CA LYS A 328 2.67 24.71 -19.31
C LYS A 328 3.05 23.24 -19.19
N VAL A 329 2.96 22.64 -18.00
CA VAL A 329 3.44 21.28 -17.73
C VAL A 329 2.30 20.27 -17.73
N ASN A 330 2.63 18.99 -17.98
CA ASN A 330 1.67 17.90 -17.93
C ASN A 330 1.31 17.56 -16.47
N LEU A 331 0.01 17.44 -16.19
CA LEU A 331 -0.53 17.18 -14.85
C LEU A 331 -0.93 15.72 -14.61
N LEU A 332 -0.51 14.77 -15.47
CA LEU A 332 -0.96 13.37 -15.44
C LEU A 332 -0.81 12.66 -14.06
N ASN A 333 0.10 13.14 -13.20
CA ASN A 333 0.39 12.57 -11.88
C ASN A 333 0.21 13.59 -10.73
N PHE A 334 -0.60 14.63 -10.94
CA PHE A 334 -0.82 15.70 -9.99
C PHE A 334 -2.31 15.97 -9.85
N THR A 335 -2.81 16.06 -8.62
CA THR A 335 -4.24 16.30 -8.34
C THR A 335 -4.43 17.76 -7.93
N PRO A 336 -4.93 18.64 -8.82
CA PRO A 336 -5.04 20.07 -8.48
C PRO A 336 -6.05 20.36 -7.38
N LEU A 337 -7.04 19.49 -7.17
CA LEU A 337 -8.13 19.72 -6.21
C LEU A 337 -7.66 19.81 -4.75
N SER A 338 -6.70 18.97 -4.33
CA SER A 338 -6.15 19.03 -2.97
C SER A 338 -5.39 20.33 -2.73
N VAL A 339 -4.76 20.87 -3.78
CA VAL A 339 -4.08 22.17 -3.72
C VAL A 339 -5.08 23.32 -3.64
N VAL A 340 -6.17 23.27 -4.41
CA VAL A 340 -7.28 24.25 -4.31
C VAL A 340 -7.81 24.32 -2.88
N GLU A 341 -8.09 23.17 -2.27
CA GLU A 341 -8.54 23.09 -0.88
C GLU A 341 -7.51 23.67 0.08
N PHE A 342 -6.24 23.26 -0.03
CA PHE A 342 -5.16 23.77 0.80
C PHE A 342 -5.01 25.29 0.72
N LEU A 343 -4.97 25.86 -0.49
CA LEU A 343 -4.84 27.31 -0.69
C LEU A 343 -6.06 28.06 -0.12
N SER A 344 -7.25 27.52 -0.30
CA SER A 344 -8.50 28.07 0.25
C SER A 344 -8.52 28.05 1.79
N GLU A 345 -8.03 26.99 2.42
CA GLU A 345 -7.89 26.91 3.88
C GLU A 345 -6.85 27.89 4.40
N ASN A 346 -5.69 27.98 3.74
CA ASN A 346 -4.64 28.92 4.12
C ASN A 346 -5.05 30.38 3.90
N TYR A 347 -5.86 30.68 2.88
CA TYR A 347 -6.45 32.01 2.73
C TYR A 347 -7.30 32.40 3.94
N LYS A 348 -8.02 31.47 4.55
CA LYS A 348 -8.81 31.76 5.78
C LYS A 348 -7.92 32.17 6.95
N ILE A 349 -6.66 31.70 6.99
CA ILE A 349 -5.69 31.98 8.05
C ILE A 349 -4.90 33.26 7.74
N TYR A 350 -4.24 33.33 6.58
CA TYR A 350 -3.31 34.41 6.25
C TYR A 350 -3.99 35.64 5.65
N LYS A 351 -5.18 35.48 5.05
CA LYS A 351 -5.93 36.53 4.34
C LYS A 351 -5.16 37.19 3.20
N ASP A 352 -4.14 36.52 2.68
CA ASP A 352 -3.37 36.98 1.53
C ASP A 352 -4.14 36.70 0.22
N PRO A 353 -4.51 37.73 -0.57
CA PRO A 353 -5.24 37.56 -1.84
C PRO A 353 -4.53 36.65 -2.85
N ALA A 354 -3.20 36.59 -2.86
CA ALA A 354 -2.47 35.76 -3.83
C ALA A 354 -2.75 34.26 -3.64
N LEU A 355 -3.23 33.83 -2.48
CA LEU A 355 -3.71 32.46 -2.26
C LEU A 355 -4.99 32.16 -3.06
N LEU A 356 -5.90 33.13 -3.21
CA LEU A 356 -7.07 33.00 -4.10
C LEU A 356 -6.65 32.99 -5.57
N PHE A 357 -5.65 33.78 -5.94
CA PHE A 357 -5.07 33.72 -7.29
C PHE A 357 -4.55 32.30 -7.59
N GLY A 358 -3.76 31.72 -6.67
CA GLY A 358 -3.28 30.35 -6.80
C GLY A 358 -4.42 29.34 -6.89
N SER A 359 -5.43 29.45 -6.02
CA SER A 359 -6.64 28.61 -6.04
C SER A 359 -7.35 28.66 -7.39
N GLY A 360 -7.47 29.86 -7.98
CA GLY A 360 -8.06 30.05 -9.31
C GLY A 360 -7.26 29.34 -10.42
N ILE A 361 -5.93 29.44 -10.39
CA ILE A 361 -5.05 28.73 -11.34
C ILE A 361 -5.21 27.22 -11.23
N MET A 362 -5.23 26.69 -10.00
CA MET A 362 -5.35 25.25 -9.78
C MET A 362 -6.75 24.74 -10.14
N SER A 363 -7.79 25.55 -9.95
CA SER A 363 -9.15 25.25 -10.40
C SER A 363 -9.27 25.21 -11.93
N LEU A 364 -8.55 26.08 -12.66
CA LEU A 364 -8.44 25.94 -14.12
C LEU A 364 -7.77 24.62 -14.52
N CYS A 365 -6.73 24.23 -13.78
CA CYS A 365 -5.99 22.99 -14.02
C CYS A 365 -6.85 21.74 -13.78
N SER A 366 -7.78 21.78 -12.81
CA SER A 366 -8.76 20.69 -12.58
C SER A 366 -9.94 20.70 -13.55
N GLY A 367 -10.09 21.75 -14.36
CA GLY A 367 -11.24 21.94 -15.25
C GLY A 367 -12.46 22.59 -14.61
N ASP A 368 -12.40 22.99 -13.34
CA ASP A 368 -13.47 23.71 -12.64
C ASP A 368 -13.41 25.21 -12.97
N LYS A 369 -13.92 25.55 -14.15
CA LYS A 369 -13.92 26.94 -14.67
C LYS A 369 -14.76 27.89 -13.83
N GLU A 370 -15.83 27.41 -13.19
CA GLU A 370 -16.71 28.25 -12.38
C GLU A 370 -16.05 28.63 -11.06
N LEU A 371 -15.41 27.66 -10.38
CA LEU A 371 -14.64 27.96 -9.19
C LEU A 371 -13.44 28.86 -9.50
N ALA A 372 -12.73 28.58 -10.60
CA ALA A 372 -11.62 29.42 -11.05
C ALA A 372 -12.06 30.88 -11.26
N LYS A 373 -13.16 31.09 -11.98
CA LYS A 373 -13.72 32.43 -12.22
C LYS A 373 -14.08 33.12 -10.91
N LYS A 374 -14.75 32.43 -9.99
CA LYS A 374 -15.12 32.96 -8.68
C LYS A 374 -13.90 33.41 -7.89
N ASP A 375 -12.87 32.58 -7.81
CA ASP A 375 -11.65 32.88 -7.06
C ASP A 375 -10.86 34.04 -7.69
N PHE A 376 -10.76 34.10 -9.03
CA PHE A 376 -10.14 35.24 -9.70
C PHE A 376 -10.92 36.54 -9.50
N GLN A 377 -12.26 36.52 -9.56
CA GLN A 377 -13.09 37.70 -9.32
C GLN A 377 -12.92 38.23 -7.90
N GLU A 378 -12.93 37.33 -6.91
CA GLU A 378 -12.72 37.71 -5.52
C GLU A 378 -11.30 38.23 -5.29
N PHE A 379 -10.27 37.57 -5.85
CA PHE A 379 -8.89 38.05 -5.85
C PHE A 379 -8.78 39.48 -6.39
N ILE A 380 -9.32 39.75 -7.59
CA ILE A 380 -9.28 41.08 -8.22
C ILE A 380 -9.99 42.14 -7.35
N ARG A 381 -11.08 41.76 -6.67
CA ARG A 381 -11.86 42.66 -5.81
C ARG A 381 -11.06 43.13 -4.60
N ILE A 382 -10.28 42.23 -3.99
CA ILE A 382 -9.57 42.50 -2.72
C ILE A 382 -8.09 42.82 -2.90
N ALA A 383 -7.49 42.52 -4.04
CA ALA A 383 -6.08 42.78 -4.31
C ALA A 383 -5.83 44.29 -4.52
N ASN A 384 -4.87 44.85 -3.78
CA ASN A 384 -4.39 46.21 -4.00
C ASN A 384 -3.66 46.29 -5.35
N LYS A 385 -4.01 47.26 -6.20
CA LYS A 385 -3.51 47.33 -7.58
C LYS A 385 -1.98 47.50 -7.70
N SER A 386 -1.28 48.07 -6.71
CA SER A 386 0.17 48.30 -6.83
C SER A 386 1.03 47.06 -6.55
N GLU A 387 0.66 46.26 -5.55
CA GLU A 387 1.43 45.09 -5.08
C GLU A 387 1.15 43.85 -5.94
N TYR A 388 -0.07 43.71 -6.45
CA TYR A 388 -0.53 42.54 -7.20
C TYR A 388 -0.71 42.81 -8.70
N LYS A 389 -0.13 43.91 -9.22
CA LYS A 389 -0.44 44.43 -10.56
C LYS A 389 -0.39 43.35 -11.64
N GLU A 390 0.71 42.61 -11.72
CA GLU A 390 0.90 41.58 -12.75
C GLU A 390 -0.06 40.40 -12.58
N MET A 391 -0.34 39.98 -11.35
CA MET A 391 -1.29 38.90 -11.06
C MET A 391 -2.71 39.31 -11.41
N VAL A 392 -3.12 40.55 -11.10
CA VAL A 392 -4.44 41.09 -11.44
C VAL A 392 -4.62 41.16 -12.95
N ASP A 393 -3.61 41.65 -13.67
CA ASP A 393 -3.67 41.71 -15.12
C ASP A 393 -3.72 40.30 -15.73
N PHE A 394 -2.97 39.34 -15.19
CA PHE A 394 -3.06 37.95 -15.60
C PHE A 394 -4.45 37.34 -15.33
N ALA A 395 -5.01 37.52 -14.12
CA ALA A 395 -6.30 36.97 -13.73
C ALA A 395 -7.44 37.46 -14.64
N LYS A 396 -7.43 38.73 -15.06
CA LYS A 396 -8.41 39.28 -16.02
C LYS A 396 -8.37 38.59 -17.39
N THR A 397 -7.24 38.01 -17.79
CA THR A 397 -7.17 37.24 -19.06
C THR A 397 -7.78 35.85 -18.97
N LYS A 398 -8.17 35.41 -17.77
CA LYS A 398 -8.66 34.06 -17.47
C LYS A 398 -10.15 34.00 -17.12
N ILE A 399 -10.77 35.16 -16.89
CA ILE A 399 -12.22 35.36 -16.75
C ILE A 399 -12.79 35.72 -18.11
#